data_AF-A0A922EET9-F1
#
_entry.id   AF-A0A922EET9-F1
#
_cell.length_a   1.000
_cell.length_b   1.000
_cell.length_c   1.000
_cell.angle_alpha   90.00
_cell.angle_beta   90.00
_cell.angle_gamma   90.00
#
_symmetry.space_group_name_H-M   'P 1'
#
loop_
_entity.id
_entity.type
_entity.pdbx_description
1 polymer ?
#
loop_
_entity_poly.entity_id
_entity_poly.type
_entity_poly.pdbx_seq_one_letter_code
_entity_poly.pdbx_strand_id
1 'polypeptide(L)'
;MADVVAKERRILVAVDEGEQSMHALSWCLSNVISENSKDSILLLYVKPPPAVYTTLDGTGYLFSSDIMAAMDRYGYDVAQSVLEKAKRMCKDLHDVKVESIVEQGDPRDVICQMTQRLGVDVLVMGSRGYGLIKSFLIDWCTASCYFSNSKAPRLINHESHEILPHESGLLERTF
;
A
#
# COMPACT_ATOMS: atom_id res chain seq x y z
N MET A 1 -33.31 6.08 -17.97
CA MET A 1 -31.85 6.09 -18.20
C MET A 1 -31.24 6.79 -17.00
N ALA A 2 -30.68 6.03 -16.06
CA ALA A 2 -30.07 6.59 -14.87
C ALA A 2 -28.71 7.14 -15.26
N ASP A 3 -28.58 8.47 -15.20
CA ASP A 3 -27.32 9.17 -15.24
C ASP A 3 -26.53 8.75 -13.98
N VAL A 4 -25.72 7.71 -14.11
CA VAL A 4 -24.83 7.27 -13.03
C VAL A 4 -23.72 8.30 -13.01
N VAL A 5 -23.93 9.38 -12.24
CA VAL A 5 -22.86 10.34 -11.91
C VAL A 5 -21.69 9.51 -11.42
N ALA A 6 -20.65 9.37 -12.24
CA ALA A 6 -19.48 8.59 -11.91
C ALA A 6 -18.87 9.22 -10.65
N LYS A 7 -19.10 8.57 -9.50
CA LYS A 7 -18.58 9.02 -8.22
C LYS A 7 -17.05 8.98 -8.31
N GLU A 8 -16.40 10.13 -8.10
CA GLU A 8 -14.94 10.19 -7.99
C GLU A 8 -14.51 9.35 -6.79
N ARG A 9 -13.82 8.23 -7.03
CA ARG A 9 -13.34 7.35 -5.97
C ARG A 9 -11.87 7.62 -5.70
N ARG A 10 -11.50 7.63 -4.43
CA ARG A 10 -10.10 7.66 -4.00
C ARG A 10 -9.66 6.25 -3.66
N ILE A 11 -8.65 5.76 -4.37
CA ILE A 11 -8.09 4.42 -4.23
C ILE A 11 -6.68 4.57 -3.65
N LEU A 12 -6.47 4.14 -2.41
CA LEU A 12 -5.15 4.11 -1.78
C LEU A 12 -4.53 2.74 -2.01
N VAL A 13 -3.32 2.70 -2.55
CA VAL A 13 -2.55 1.48 -2.74
C VAL A 13 -1.29 1.56 -1.89
N ALA A 14 -1.18 0.70 -0.89
CA ALA A 14 0.03 0.58 -0.08
C ALA A 14 1.08 -0.23 -0.83
N VAL A 15 2.23 0.38 -1.11
CA VAL A 15 3.33 -0.21 -1.88
C VAL A 15 4.59 -0.28 -1.05
N ASP A 16 5.26 -1.43 -1.01
CA ASP A 16 6.53 -1.63 -0.34
C ASP A 16 7.61 -2.14 -1.30
N GLU A 17 8.74 -2.57 -0.75
CA GLU A 17 9.86 -3.14 -1.51
C GLU A 17 9.56 -4.56 -2.03
N GLY A 18 8.47 -5.17 -1.59
CA GLY A 18 8.07 -6.53 -1.94
C GLY A 18 7.36 -6.62 -3.28
N GLU A 19 7.52 -7.75 -3.96
CA GLU A 19 6.82 -8.02 -5.21
C GLU A 19 5.30 -8.14 -4.98
N GLN A 20 4.86 -8.60 -3.81
CA GLN A 20 3.44 -8.79 -3.50
C GLN A 20 2.65 -7.48 -3.53
N SER A 21 3.25 -6.35 -3.12
CA SER A 21 2.58 -5.06 -3.21
C SER A 21 2.47 -4.58 -4.66
N MET A 22 3.47 -4.87 -5.49
CA MET A 22 3.45 -4.56 -6.93
C MET A 22 2.41 -5.40 -7.67
N HIS A 23 2.25 -6.67 -7.30
CA HIS A 23 1.17 -7.51 -7.84
C HIS A 23 -0.21 -6.99 -7.42
N ALA A 24 -0.36 -6.55 -6.16
CA ALA A 24 -1.60 -5.94 -5.70
C ALA A 24 -1.92 -4.65 -6.47
N LEU A 25 -0.92 -3.83 -6.79
CA LEU A 25 -1.07 -2.67 -7.66
C LEU A 25 -1.52 -3.08 -9.06
N SER A 26 -0.83 -4.02 -9.72
CA SER A 26 -1.21 -4.53 -11.04
C SER A 26 -2.67 -5.01 -11.07
N TRP A 27 -3.06 -5.80 -10.07
CA TRP A 27 -4.43 -6.28 -9.94
C TRP A 27 -5.42 -5.13 -9.75
N CYS A 28 -5.07 -4.12 -8.94
CA CYS A 28 -5.90 -2.92 -8.74
C CYS A 28 -6.14 -2.20 -10.07
N LEU A 29 -5.09 -2.02 -10.87
CA LEU A 29 -5.18 -1.37 -12.17
C LEU A 29 -6.13 -2.12 -13.13
N SER A 30 -6.09 -3.45 -13.11
CA SER A 30 -6.91 -4.28 -14.02
C SER A 30 -8.34 -4.53 -13.54
N ASN A 31 -8.62 -4.52 -12.23
CA ASN A 31 -9.91 -4.98 -11.67
C ASN A 31 -10.70 -3.89 -10.94
N VAL A 32 -10.06 -2.84 -10.44
CA VAL A 32 -10.72 -1.80 -9.63
C VAL A 32 -11.00 -0.55 -10.46
N ILE A 33 -10.03 -0.18 -11.28
CA ILE A 33 -10.09 1.00 -12.15
C ILE A 33 -10.93 0.66 -13.37
N SER A 34 -11.89 1.52 -13.67
CA SER A 34 -12.69 1.42 -14.88
C SER A 34 -12.17 2.42 -15.91
N GLU A 35 -12.09 2.03 -17.19
CA GLU A 35 -11.56 2.84 -18.30
C GLU A 35 -12.29 4.19 -18.51
N ASN A 36 -13.40 4.44 -17.83
CA ASN A 36 -14.19 5.68 -17.94
C ASN A 36 -14.53 6.26 -16.56
N SER A 37 -13.65 6.11 -15.58
CA SER A 37 -13.83 6.59 -14.21
C SER A 37 -12.89 7.73 -13.89
N LYS A 38 -13.42 8.76 -13.22
CA LYS A 38 -12.62 9.85 -12.61
C LYS A 38 -11.96 9.41 -11.30
N ASP A 39 -11.38 8.21 -11.31
CA ASP A 39 -10.74 7.65 -10.13
C ASP A 39 -9.40 8.36 -9.87
N SER A 40 -9.01 8.43 -8.60
CA SER A 40 -7.70 8.92 -8.19
C SER A 40 -6.96 7.83 -7.41
N ILE A 41 -5.76 7.46 -7.87
CA ILE A 41 -4.86 6.54 -7.19
C ILE A 41 -3.91 7.33 -6.30
N LEU A 42 -3.82 6.90 -5.05
CA LEU A 42 -2.87 7.38 -4.07
C LEU A 42 -1.91 6.23 -3.77
N LEU A 43 -0.65 6.34 -4.21
CA LEU A 43 0.40 5.38 -3.90
C LEU A 43 1.02 5.77 -2.55
N LEU A 44 0.92 4.91 -1.55
CA LEU A 44 1.46 5.16 -0.20
C LEU A 44 2.65 4.23 0.07
N TYR A 45 3.81 4.82 0.31
CA TYR A 45 4.96 4.13 0.88
C TYR A 45 5.18 4.60 2.32
N VAL A 46 5.21 3.67 3.27
CA VAL A 46 5.57 3.95 4.66
C VAL A 46 7.03 3.57 4.91
N LYS A 47 7.85 4.56 5.25
CA LYS A 47 9.22 4.38 5.71
C LYS A 47 9.20 3.87 7.16
N PRO A 48 9.68 2.65 7.44
CA PRO A 48 9.74 2.16 8.81
C PRO A 48 10.69 3.04 9.65
N PRO A 49 10.42 3.22 10.95
CA PRO A 49 11.31 3.97 11.83
C PRO A 49 12.68 3.28 11.88
N PRO A 50 13.79 4.05 11.87
CA PRO A 50 15.12 3.48 12.00
C PRO A 50 15.22 2.72 13.33
N ALA A 51 15.71 1.48 13.30
CA ALA A 51 15.94 0.69 14.50
C ALA A 51 16.99 1.38 15.37
N VAL A 52 16.55 2.02 16.46
CA VAL A 52 17.44 2.60 17.45
C VAL A 52 17.96 1.45 18.31
N TYR A 53 19.21 1.03 18.08
CA TYR A 53 19.88 0.11 18.99
C TYR A 53 20.30 0.87 20.25
N THR A 54 19.67 0.58 21.38
CA THR A 54 20.17 0.98 22.70
C THR A 54 21.36 0.10 23.06
N THR A 55 22.52 0.70 23.30
CA THR A 55 23.62 -0.03 23.95
C THR A 55 23.24 -0.35 25.40
N LEU A 56 23.77 -1.46 25.92
CA LEU A 56 23.44 -2.03 27.24
C LEU A 56 23.79 -1.07 28.40
N ASP A 57 24.49 0.01 28.09
CA ASP A 57 25.18 0.97 28.94
C ASP A 57 24.30 2.18 29.32
N GLY A 58 23.08 2.29 28.78
CA GLY A 58 22.14 3.38 29.11
C GLY A 58 22.45 4.74 28.49
N THR A 59 23.53 4.87 27.69
CA THR A 59 23.84 6.06 26.89
C THR A 59 23.20 5.91 25.51
N GLY A 60 21.93 6.31 25.40
CA GLY A 60 21.20 6.29 24.12
C GLY A 60 21.93 7.05 23.01
N TYR A 61 21.70 6.59 21.78
CA TYR A 61 22.08 7.21 20.49
C TYR A 61 23.58 7.13 20.11
N LEU A 62 24.06 5.94 19.73
CA LEU A 62 25.37 5.75 19.09
C LEU A 62 25.25 5.59 17.57
N PHE A 63 24.71 6.60 16.89
CA PHE A 63 25.02 6.81 15.48
C PHE A 63 25.65 8.20 15.36
N SER A 64 26.83 8.29 14.74
CA SER A 64 27.35 9.59 14.30
C SER A 64 26.28 10.28 13.45
N SER A 65 26.21 11.61 13.49
CA SER A 65 25.32 12.40 12.62
C SER A 65 25.43 11.99 11.16
N ASP A 66 26.62 11.56 10.73
CA ASP A 66 26.90 11.08 9.38
C ASP A 66 26.22 9.74 9.07
N ILE A 67 26.18 8.82 10.03
CA ILE A 67 25.53 7.52 9.88
C ILE A 67 24.01 7.70 9.86
N MET A 68 23.48 8.59 10.71
CA MET A 68 22.06 8.94 10.69
C MET A 68 21.65 9.57 9.36
N ALA A 69 22.45 10.52 8.84
CA ALA A 69 22.20 11.14 7.55
C ALA A 69 22.29 10.13 6.39
N ALA A 70 23.23 9.18 6.45
CA ALA A 70 23.34 8.12 5.44
C ALA A 70 22.14 7.18 5.46
N MET A 71 21.67 6.77 6.64
CA MET A 71 20.45 5.95 6.79
C MET A 71 19.21 6.68 6.30
N ASP A 72 19.10 7.98 6.58
CA ASP A 72 17.96 8.77 6.14
C ASP A 72 17.89 8.87 4.60
N ARG A 73 19.04 9.18 3.98
CA ARG A 73 19.21 9.19 2.51
C ARG A 73 18.88 7.84 1.90
N TYR A 74 19.41 6.75 2.47
CA TYR A 74 19.11 5.40 1.98
C TYR A 74 17.61 5.12 2.01
N GLY A 75 16.93 5.42 3.12
CA GLY A 75 15.48 5.24 3.21
C GLY A 75 14.69 6.12 2.22
N TYR A 76 15.20 7.31 1.90
CA TYR A 76 14.61 8.15 0.85
C TYR A 76 14.80 7.54 -0.55
N ASP A 77 16.00 7.04 -0.86
CA ASP A 77 16.31 6.41 -2.15
C ASP A 77 15.46 5.15 -2.37
N VAL A 78 15.25 4.35 -1.32
CA VAL A 78 14.34 3.20 -1.36
C VAL A 78 12.91 3.63 -1.64
N ALA A 79 12.40 4.64 -0.92
CA ALA A 79 11.04 5.15 -1.13
C ALA A 79 10.84 5.65 -2.57
N GLN A 80 11.82 6.40 -3.11
CA GLN A 80 11.79 6.86 -4.49
C GLN A 80 11.81 5.69 -5.48
N SER A 81 12.68 4.70 -5.28
CA SER A 81 12.76 3.51 -6.13
C SER A 81 11.44 2.75 -6.21
N VAL A 82 10.81 2.50 -5.05
CA VAL A 82 9.51 1.81 -4.94
C VAL A 82 8.40 2.61 -5.63
N LEU A 83 8.30 3.90 -5.33
CA LEU A 83 7.26 4.76 -5.92
C LEU A 83 7.46 4.96 -7.42
N GLU A 84 8.69 5.08 -7.91
CA GLU A 84 8.96 5.16 -9.34
C GLU A 84 8.58 3.86 -10.07
N LYS A 85 8.86 2.70 -9.47
CA LYS A 85 8.40 1.40 -10.00
C LYS A 85 6.87 1.35 -10.07
N ALA A 86 6.19 1.74 -9.00
CA ALA A 86 4.73 1.76 -8.95
C ALA A 86 4.12 2.76 -9.96
N LYS A 87 4.68 3.97 -10.06
CA LYS A 87 4.25 4.98 -11.05
C LYS A 87 4.41 4.50 -12.48
N ARG A 88 5.49 3.76 -12.79
CA ARG A 88 5.70 3.18 -14.13
C ARG A 88 4.57 2.24 -14.53
N MET A 89 4.04 1.46 -13.59
CA MET A 89 2.90 0.57 -13.85
C MET A 89 1.61 1.34 -14.13
N CYS A 90 1.49 2.57 -13.61
CA CYS A 90 0.32 3.40 -13.79
C CYS A 90 0.38 4.31 -15.04
N LYS A 91 1.45 4.25 -15.84
CA LYS A 91 1.66 5.15 -16.99
C LYS A 91 0.62 4.99 -18.10
N ASP A 92 0.07 3.79 -18.24
CA ASP A 92 -0.86 3.46 -19.33
C ASP A 92 -2.31 3.87 -19.01
N LEU A 93 -2.55 4.49 -17.85
CA LEU A 93 -3.86 4.97 -17.45
C LEU A 93 -4.12 6.36 -18.05
N HIS A 94 -5.06 6.44 -19.00
CA HIS A 94 -5.27 7.65 -19.79
C HIS A 94 -6.23 8.68 -19.16
N ASP A 95 -6.84 8.39 -17.99
CA ASP A 95 -7.79 9.33 -17.34
C ASP A 95 -7.80 9.20 -15.80
N VAL A 96 -6.69 8.73 -15.20
CA VAL A 96 -6.60 8.49 -13.75
C VAL A 96 -5.53 9.38 -13.15
N LYS A 97 -5.89 10.12 -12.10
CA LYS A 97 -4.92 10.91 -11.35
C LYS A 97 -4.09 10.00 -10.46
N VAL A 98 -2.76 10.03 -10.60
CA VAL A 98 -1.85 9.25 -9.75
C VAL A 98 -1.03 10.21 -8.88
N GLU A 99 -1.16 10.08 -7.57
CA GLU A 99 -0.35 10.80 -6.59
C GLU A 99 0.49 9.82 -5.78
N SER A 100 1.67 10.25 -5.34
CA SER A 100 2.57 9.45 -4.50
C SER A 100 2.81 10.13 -3.17
N ILE A 101 2.69 9.37 -2.09
CA ILE A 101 2.81 9.83 -0.71
C ILE A 101 3.85 8.97 -0.01
N VAL A 102 4.79 9.63 0.68
CA VAL A 102 5.75 9.00 1.57
C VAL A 102 5.45 9.47 2.98
N GLU A 103 5.22 8.52 3.88
CA GLU A 103 5.04 8.78 5.31
C GLU A 103 6.06 7.97 6.12
N GLN A 104 6.30 8.34 7.37
CA GLN A 104 7.22 7.64 8.26
C GLN A 104 6.50 7.16 9.53
N GLY A 105 6.75 5.92 9.93
CA GLY A 105 6.17 5.36 11.15
C GLY A 105 5.88 3.86 11.02
N ASP A 106 5.05 3.36 11.93
CA ASP A 106 4.54 2.00 11.83
C ASP A 106 3.56 1.88 10.65
N PRO A 107 3.80 0.96 9.69
CA PRO A 107 2.94 0.80 8.52
C PRO A 107 1.45 0.60 8.86
N ARG A 108 1.12 -0.12 9.94
CA ARG A 108 -0.27 -0.36 10.34
C ARG A 108 -0.94 0.97 10.71
N ASP A 109 -0.30 1.75 11.56
CA ASP A 109 -0.89 3.00 12.06
C ASP A 109 -0.97 4.05 10.96
N VAL A 110 0.10 4.19 10.18
CA VAL A 110 0.19 5.18 9.10
C VAL A 110 -0.84 4.89 8.00
N ILE A 111 -0.94 3.65 7.52
CA ILE A 111 -1.94 3.28 6.49
C ILE A 111 -3.35 3.62 6.99
N CYS A 112 -3.62 3.33 8.26
CA CYS A 112 -4.92 3.59 8.86
C CYS A 112 -5.25 5.08 8.93
N GLN A 113 -4.31 5.86 9.47
CA GLN A 113 -4.44 7.31 9.59
C GLN A 113 -4.61 7.96 8.21
N MET A 114 -3.81 7.55 7.23
CA MET A 114 -3.85 8.11 5.89
C MET A 114 -5.16 7.77 5.17
N THR A 115 -5.68 6.56 5.36
CA THR A 115 -6.99 6.17 4.82
C THR A 115 -8.10 7.11 5.32
N GLN A 116 -8.12 7.38 6.63
CA GLN A 116 -9.12 8.26 7.23
C GLN A 116 -8.92 9.72 6.81
N ARG A 117 -7.69 10.21 6.90
CA ARG A 117 -7.32 11.60 6.61
C ARG A 117 -7.61 11.98 5.15
N LEU A 118 -7.36 11.07 4.23
CA LEU A 118 -7.55 11.31 2.79
C LEU A 118 -8.97 10.97 2.32
N GLY A 119 -9.82 10.39 3.18
CA GLY A 119 -11.20 10.03 2.86
C GLY A 119 -11.27 8.99 1.74
N VAL A 120 -10.47 7.94 1.85
CA VAL A 120 -10.30 6.91 0.81
C VAL A 120 -11.52 6.00 0.73
N ASP A 121 -11.96 5.68 -0.49
CA ASP A 121 -13.08 4.75 -0.71
C ASP A 121 -12.61 3.29 -0.78
N VAL A 122 -11.41 3.05 -1.32
CA VAL A 122 -10.83 1.71 -1.51
C VAL A 122 -9.38 1.71 -1.06
N LEU A 123 -9.02 0.80 -0.16
CA LEU A 123 -7.64 0.51 0.23
C LEU A 123 -7.22 -0.82 -0.41
N VAL A 124 -6.09 -0.82 -1.12
CA VAL A 124 -5.49 -2.01 -1.71
C VAL A 124 -4.11 -2.23 -1.12
N MET A 125 -3.81 -3.47 -0.73
CA MET A 125 -2.52 -3.83 -0.17
C MET A 125 -2.14 -5.27 -0.52
N GLY A 126 -0.84 -5.55 -0.53
CA GLY A 126 -0.33 -6.91 -0.65
C GLY A 126 -0.53 -7.71 0.63
N SER A 127 -0.90 -8.98 0.50
CA SER A 127 -1.12 -9.90 1.63
C SER A 127 0.11 -10.23 2.49
N ARG A 128 1.31 -10.08 1.92
CA ARG A 128 2.60 -10.37 2.58
C ARG A 128 3.50 -9.14 2.70
N GLY A 129 3.05 -7.99 2.21
CA GLY A 129 3.76 -6.73 2.32
C GLY A 129 3.60 -6.11 3.71
N TYR A 130 4.58 -5.33 4.15
CA TYR A 130 4.64 -4.64 5.45
C TYR A 130 4.54 -5.54 6.70
N GLY A 131 5.02 -6.79 6.61
CA GLY A 131 4.91 -7.78 7.67
C GLY A 131 3.55 -8.48 7.65
N LEU A 132 3.31 -9.44 8.53
CA LEU A 132 2.08 -10.25 8.57
C LEU A 132 0.86 -9.42 9.01
N ILE A 133 0.42 -8.42 8.23
CA ILE A 133 -0.74 -7.59 8.59
C ILE A 133 -2.08 -8.28 8.24
N LYS A 134 -2.08 -9.62 8.29
CA LYS A 134 -3.06 -10.53 7.71
C LYS A 134 -4.48 -10.48 8.29
N SER A 135 -4.77 -9.70 9.33
CA SER A 135 -6.14 -9.61 9.88
C SER A 135 -6.41 -8.38 10.73
N PHE A 136 -5.44 -7.92 11.52
CA PHE A 136 -5.70 -6.86 12.51
C PHE A 136 -5.86 -5.46 11.92
N LEU A 137 -5.39 -5.18 10.70
CA LEU A 137 -5.57 -3.86 10.08
C LEU A 137 -7.03 -3.54 9.77
N ILE A 138 -7.79 -4.56 9.36
CA ILE A 138 -9.22 -4.40 9.05
C ILE A 138 -9.96 -4.02 10.31
N ASP A 139 -9.79 -4.79 11.39
CA ASP A 139 -10.45 -4.51 12.66
C ASP A 139 -9.99 -3.17 13.23
N TRP A 140 -8.69 -2.86 13.16
CA TRP A 140 -8.14 -1.60 13.65
C TRP A 140 -8.67 -0.39 12.87
N CYS A 141 -8.64 -0.42 11.54
CA CYS A 141 -9.11 0.69 10.73
C CYS A 141 -10.62 0.81 10.71
N THR A 142 -11.35 -0.30 10.75
CA THR A 142 -12.81 -0.24 10.83
C THR A 142 -13.25 0.24 12.21
N ALA A 143 -12.64 -0.23 13.30
CA ALA A 143 -12.90 0.26 14.65
C ALA A 143 -12.52 1.73 14.81
N SER A 144 -11.36 2.13 14.27
CA SER A 144 -10.92 3.52 14.29
C SER A 144 -11.84 4.43 13.46
N CYS A 145 -12.28 4.00 12.27
CA CYS A 145 -13.27 4.73 11.46
C CYS A 145 -14.63 4.84 12.16
N TYR A 146 -15.06 3.77 12.83
CA TYR A 146 -16.30 3.76 13.61
C TYR A 146 -16.25 4.77 14.75
N PHE A 147 -15.13 4.83 15.48
CA PHE A 147 -14.94 5.76 16.59
C PHE A 147 -14.84 7.23 16.13
N SER A 148 -14.24 7.46 14.96
CA SER A 148 -14.11 8.81 14.37
C SER A 148 -15.33 9.24 13.53
N ASN A 149 -16.37 8.40 13.43
CA ASN A 149 -17.55 8.62 12.58
C ASN A 149 -17.20 8.88 11.10
N SER A 150 -16.14 8.25 10.60
CA SER A 150 -15.69 8.34 9.22
C SER A 150 -16.16 7.16 8.39
N LYS A 151 -16.23 7.32 7.05
CA LYS A 151 -16.49 6.21 6.14
C LYS A 151 -15.37 5.17 6.25
N ALA A 152 -15.74 3.90 6.40
CA ALA A 152 -14.79 2.80 6.32
C ALA A 152 -14.45 2.49 4.85
N PRO A 153 -13.16 2.42 4.47
CA PRO A 153 -12.75 2.03 3.13
C PRO A 153 -13.09 0.56 2.85
N ARG A 154 -13.27 0.20 1.59
CA ARG A 154 -13.25 -1.22 1.17
C ARG A 154 -11.79 -1.68 1.07
N LEU A 155 -11.41 -2.70 1.85
CA LEU A 155 -10.09 -3.31 1.76
C LEU A 155 -10.08 -4.42 0.70
N ILE A 156 -9.06 -4.43 -0.15
CA ILE A 156 -8.76 -5.55 -1.04
C ILE A 156 -7.35 -6.08 -0.77
N ASN A 157 -7.30 -7.31 -0.24
CA ASN A 157 -6.06 -8.05 -0.07
C ASN A 157 -5.83 -8.94 -1.28
N HIS A 158 -4.73 -8.70 -1.99
CA HIS A 158 -4.31 -9.59 -3.06
C HIS A 158 -3.31 -10.62 -2.52
N GLU A 159 -3.68 -11.90 -2.55
CA GLU A 159 -2.71 -13.00 -2.48
C GLU A 159 -2.24 -13.35 -3.88
N SER A 160 -0.96 -13.10 -4.15
CA SER A 160 -0.29 -13.75 -5.27
C SER A 160 -0.25 -15.23 -4.94
N HIS A 161 -1.17 -16.02 -5.51
CA HIS A 161 -0.92 -17.46 -5.62
C HIS A 161 0.39 -17.57 -6.41
N GLU A 162 1.43 -18.11 -5.78
CA GLU A 162 2.60 -18.61 -6.50
C GLU A 162 2.06 -19.59 -7.55
N ILE A 163 2.04 -19.15 -8.80
CA ILE A 163 1.96 -20.07 -9.92
C ILE A 163 3.32 -20.77 -9.91
N LEU A 164 3.40 -21.88 -9.18
CA LEU A 164 4.40 -22.91 -9.45
C LEU A 164 4.33 -23.18 -10.96
N PRO A 165 5.46 -23.28 -11.68
CA PRO A 165 5.41 -23.67 -13.08
C PRO A 165 4.66 -25.01 -13.14
N HIS A 166 3.47 -24.97 -13.75
CA HIS A 166 2.62 -26.13 -13.89
C HIS A 166 3.35 -27.08 -14.84
N GLU A 167 4.11 -28.02 -14.28
CA GLU A 167 4.45 -29.24 -14.99
C GLU A 167 3.14 -29.83 -15.49
N SER A 168 3.11 -30.03 -16.80
CA SER A 168 2.06 -30.69 -17.55
C SER A 168 1.47 -31.89 -16.81
N GLY A 169 0.17 -31.88 -16.58
CA GLY A 169 -0.56 -33.01 -16.01
C GLY A 169 -2.05 -32.75 -16.00
N LEU A 170 -2.80 -33.54 -16.76
CA LEU A 170 -4.26 -33.58 -16.79
C LEU A 170 -4.84 -33.64 -15.37
N LEU A 171 -6.00 -33.00 -15.14
CA LEU A 171 -7.31 -33.67 -14.99
C LEU A 171 -8.38 -32.68 -14.45
N GLU A 172 -9.50 -32.65 -15.19
CA GLU A 172 -10.91 -32.49 -14.76
C GLU A 172 -11.27 -31.38 -13.75
N ARG A 173 -11.99 -30.33 -14.19
CA ARG A 173 -13.47 -30.23 -14.10
C ARG A 173 -14.04 -30.80 -12.80
N THR A 174 -14.73 -29.97 -12.01
CA THR A 174 -16.06 -30.22 -11.41
C THR A 174 -16.43 -29.00 -10.53
N PHE A 175 -17.47 -28.29 -10.99
CA PHE A 175 -18.37 -27.30 -10.35
C PHE A 175 -17.83 -26.21 -9.40
#